data_AF-A0A381QCF5-F1
#
_entry.id   AF-A0A381QCF5-F1
#
_cell.length_a   1.000
_cell.length_b   1.000
_cell.length_c   1.000
_cell.angle_alpha   90.00
_cell.angle_beta   90.00
_cell.angle_gamma   90.00
#
_symmetry.space_group_name_H-M   'P 1'
#
loop_
_entity.id
_entity.type
_entity.pdbx_description
1 polymer ?
#
loop_
_entity_poly.entity_id
_entity_poly.type
_entity_poly.pdbx_seq_one_letter_code
_entity_poly.pdbx_strand_id
1 'polypeptide(L)' 'MDMRIQIKIKITMLTALLLGFSTLAAAQTREAVEVASLGPQVGERVPDFSLPDQSGQVHSLDSIMGPNGVMLVFYRSADW' A
#
# COMPACT_ATOMS: atom_id res chain seq x y z
N MET A 1 9.42 30.84 -43.87
CA MET A 1 10.13 30.63 -42.58
C MET A 1 11.24 29.61 -42.81
N ASP A 2 12.46 29.88 -42.37
CA ASP A 2 13.66 29.05 -42.62
C ASP A 2 13.51 27.64 -42.00
N MET A 3 13.87 26.59 -42.75
CA MET A 3 13.82 25.19 -42.30
C MET A 3 14.70 24.93 -41.06
N ARG A 4 15.80 25.67 -40.91
CA ARG A 4 16.67 25.63 -39.72
C ARG A 4 15.99 26.19 -38.48
N ILE A 5 15.10 27.16 -38.65
CA ILE A 5 14.31 27.77 -37.56
C ILE A 5 13.24 26.77 -37.10
N GLN A 6 12.58 26.08 -38.04
CA GLN A 6 11.55 25.07 -37.72
C GLN A 6 12.09 23.88 -36.91
N ILE A 7 13.31 23.43 -37.22
CA ILE A 7 13.96 22.32 -36.49
C ILE A 7 14.28 22.71 -35.05
N LYS A 8 14.82 23.93 -34.84
CA LYS A 8 15.15 24.43 -33.49
C LYS A 8 13.90 24.54 -32.61
N ILE A 9 12.80 25.07 -33.15
CA ILE A 9 11.52 25.19 -32.42
C ILE A 9 11.01 23.82 -31.95
N LYS A 10 11.05 22.81 -32.83
CA LYS A 10 10.61 21.45 -32.49
C LYS A 10 11.49 20.80 -31.43
N ILE A 11 12.81 20.99 -31.49
CA ILE A 11 13.73 20.47 -30.48
C ILE A 11 13.44 21.12 -29.13
N THR A 12 13.31 22.45 -29.08
CA THR A 12 13.00 23.16 -27.83
C THR A 12 11.66 22.71 -27.24
N MET A 13 10.62 22.54 -28.07
CA MET A 13 9.33 22.00 -27.62
C MET A 13 9.45 20.58 -27.06
N LEU A 14 10.22 19.70 -27.71
CA LEU A 14 10.44 18.32 -27.26
C LEU A 14 11.21 18.27 -25.94
N THR A 15 12.24 19.11 -25.78
CA THR A 15 13.01 19.18 -24.53
C THR A 15 12.16 19.70 -23.37
N ALA A 16 11.31 20.72 -23.61
CA ALA A 16 10.39 21.23 -22.61
C ALA A 16 9.35 20.18 -22.18
N LEU A 17 8.83 19.40 -23.14
CA LEU A 17 7.88 18.32 -22.85
C LEU A 17 8.52 17.19 -22.03
N LEU A 18 9.75 16.78 -22.37
CA LEU A 18 10.47 15.73 -21.64
C LEU A 18 10.81 16.14 -20.20
N LEU A 19 11.24 17.39 -19.99
CA LEU A 19 11.51 17.92 -18.65
C LEU A 19 10.23 18.07 -17.80
N GLY A 20 9.11 18.43 -18.43
CA GLY A 20 7.81 18.51 -17.75
C GLY A 20 7.26 17.15 -17.31
N PHE A 21 7.57 16.07 -18.04
CA PHE A 21 7.08 14.72 -17.70
C PHE A 21 7.82 14.11 -16.49
N SER A 22 9.10 14.45 -16.31
CA SER A 22 9.91 13.93 -15.19
C SER A 22 9.46 14.41 -13.81
N THR A 23 8.82 15.59 -13.72
CA THR A 23 8.38 16.15 -12.43
C THR A 23 7.07 15.56 -11.93
N LEU A 24 6.17 15.10 -12.81
CA LEU A 24 4.92 14.46 -12.41
C LEU A 24 5.13 13.08 -11.79
N ALA A 25 6.12 12.31 -12.26
CA ALA A 25 6.41 10.99 -11.71
C ALA A 25 6.96 11.04 -10.28
N ALA A 26 7.70 12.10 -9.93
CA ALA A 26 8.28 12.28 -8.60
C ALA A 26 7.29 12.84 -7.55
N ALA A 27 6.19 13.44 -8.00
CA ALA A 27 5.23 14.15 -7.14
C ALA A 27 4.02 13.29 -6.73
N GLN A 28 4.06 11.98 -6.95
CA GLN A 28 2.98 11.08 -6.54
C GLN A 28 2.91 11.04 -5.00
N THR A 29 2.04 11.88 -4.45
CA THR A 29 1.75 11.93 -3.02
C THR A 29 1.06 10.63 -2.63
N ARG A 30 1.59 9.93 -1.63
CA ARG A 30 0.91 8.75 -1.07
C ARG A 30 -0.33 9.23 -0.35
N GLU A 31 -1.48 8.67 -0.69
CA GLU A 31 -2.69 8.86 0.13
C GLU A 31 -2.42 8.33 1.53
N ALA A 32 -2.74 9.15 2.53
CA ALA A 32 -2.64 8.74 3.92
C ALA A 32 -3.69 7.67 4.19
N VAL A 33 -3.25 6.50 4.66
CA VAL A 33 -4.17 5.45 5.08
C VAL A 33 -4.73 5.83 6.45
N GLU A 34 -6.05 5.94 6.57
CA GLU A 34 -6.72 6.10 7.86
C GLU A 34 -6.64 4.79 8.63
N VAL A 35 -5.61 4.64 9.47
CA VAL A 35 -5.34 3.38 10.19
C VAL A 35 -6.51 2.95 11.08
N ALA A 36 -7.28 3.91 11.60
CA ALA A 36 -8.42 3.65 12.47
C ALA A 36 -9.59 2.94 11.76
N SER A 37 -9.73 3.09 10.45
CA SER A 37 -10.77 2.40 9.68
C SER A 37 -10.33 1.00 9.21
N LEU A 38 -9.12 0.57 9.53
CA LEU A 38 -8.62 -0.76 9.18
C LEU A 38 -9.08 -1.82 10.20
N GLY A 39 -9.55 -2.95 9.67
CA GLY A 39 -9.95 -4.11 10.47
C GLY A 39 -11.35 -4.00 11.08
N PRO A 40 -11.79 -5.05 11.80
CA PRO A 40 -13.11 -5.08 12.42
C PRO A 40 -13.26 -3.99 13.48
N GLN A 41 -14.41 -3.32 13.47
CA GLN A 41 -14.75 -2.28 14.43
C GLN A 41 -15.33 -2.88 15.73
N VAL A 42 -15.37 -2.09 16.81
CA VAL A 42 -15.96 -2.55 18.08
C VAL A 42 -17.43 -2.93 17.87
N GLY A 43 -17.79 -4.15 18.27
CA GLY A 43 -19.12 -4.72 18.09
C GLY A 43 -19.29 -5.50 16.77
N GLU A 44 -18.35 -5.38 15.83
CA GLU A 44 -18.32 -6.24 14.65
C GLU A 44 -17.75 -7.62 14.98
N ARG A 45 -18.17 -8.60 14.18
CA ARG A 45 -17.66 -9.96 14.29
C ARG A 45 -16.24 -10.02 13.71
N VAL A 46 -15.33 -10.65 14.45
CA VAL A 46 -14.00 -11.00 13.94
C VAL A 46 -14.15 -12.07 12.85
N PRO A 47 -13.53 -11.92 11.66
CA PRO A 47 -13.54 -12.94 10.63
C PRO A 47 -12.95 -14.27 11.11
N ASP A 48 -13.56 -15.37 10.68
CA ASP A 48 -13.03 -16.70 10.96
C ASP A 48 -11.67 -16.91 10.28
N PHE A 49 -10.81 -17.72 10.91
CA PHE A 49 -9.55 -18.13 10.33
C PHE A 49 -9.25 -19.60 10.68
N SER A 50 -8.33 -20.17 9.92
CA SER A 50 -7.75 -21.48 10.15
C SER A 50 -6.28 -21.41 9.72
N LEU A 51 -5.38 -21.23 10.67
CA LEU A 51 -3.98 -20.90 10.42
C LEU A 51 -3.04 -21.82 11.22
N PRO A 52 -1.90 -22.22 10.65
CA PRO A 52 -0.90 -22.99 11.38
C PRO A 52 -0.16 -22.11 12.41
N ASP A 53 0.17 -22.68 13.56
CA ASP A 53 1.13 -22.12 14.51
C ASP A 53 2.59 -22.44 14.11
N GLN A 54 3.53 -22.10 15.00
CA GLN A 54 4.97 -22.33 14.80
C GLN A 54 5.37 -23.81 14.69
N SER A 55 4.52 -24.73 15.12
CA SER A 55 4.69 -26.18 15.01
C SER A 55 3.95 -26.79 13.82
N GLY A 56 3.20 -25.98 13.07
CA GLY A 56 2.34 -26.43 11.98
C GLY A 56 0.97 -26.94 12.44
N GLN A 57 0.63 -26.84 13.73
CA GLN A 57 -0.70 -27.18 14.21
C GLN A 57 -1.70 -26.11 13.77
N VAL A 58 -2.80 -26.53 13.17
CA VAL A 58 -3.84 -25.62 12.71
C VAL A 58 -4.74 -25.21 13.87
N HIS A 59 -4.93 -23.91 14.03
CA HIS A 59 -5.84 -23.30 15.00
C HIS A 59 -6.89 -22.44 14.30
N SER A 60 -8.09 -22.42 14.86
CA SER A 60 -9.19 -21.55 14.46
C SER A 60 -9.50 -20.51 15.54
N LEU A 61 -10.33 -19.52 15.20
CA LEU A 61 -10.82 -18.54 16.18
C LEU A 61 -11.49 -19.23 17.38
N ASP A 62 -12.33 -20.22 17.11
CA ASP A 62 -13.04 -20.98 18.14
C ASP A 62 -12.08 -21.80 19.02
N SER A 63 -11.04 -22.41 18.45
CA SER A 63 -10.12 -23.27 19.21
C SER A 63 -9.25 -22.51 20.20
N ILE A 64 -9.02 -21.21 19.95
CA ILE A 64 -8.20 -20.35 20.83
C ILE A 64 -9.03 -19.46 21.75
N MET A 65 -10.37 -19.54 21.67
CA MET A 65 -11.26 -18.72 22.49
C MET A 65 -11.23 -19.17 23.95
N GLY A 66 -10.87 -18.26 24.85
CA GLY A 66 -10.94 -18.48 26.30
C GLY A 66 -12.22 -17.94 26.94
N PRO A 67 -12.45 -18.19 28.24
CA PRO A 67 -13.60 -17.65 28.97
C PRO A 67 -13.64 -16.12 29.04
N ASN A 68 -12.48 -15.46 28.84
CA ASN A 68 -12.35 -14.00 28.80
C ASN A 68 -12.16 -13.45 27.38
N GLY A 69 -12.38 -14.29 26.36
CA GLY A 69 -12.11 -13.95 24.97
C GLY A 69 -10.65 -14.21 24.56
N VAL A 70 -10.25 -13.59 23.45
CA VAL A 70 -8.93 -13.75 22.81
C VAL A 70 -8.38 -12.39 22.41
N MET A 71 -7.05 -12.24 22.47
CA MET A 71 -6.34 -11.08 21.94
C MET A 71 -5.57 -11.50 20.67
N LEU A 72 -5.90 -10.86 19.54
CA LEU A 72 -5.22 -11.07 18.26
C LEU A 72 -4.26 -9.91 18.00
N VAL A 73 -2.96 -10.20 17.84
CA VAL A 73 -1.92 -9.19 17.58
C VAL A 73 -1.35 -9.40 16.19
N PHE A 74 -1.62 -8.46 15.28
CA PHE A 74 -1.02 -8.43 13.96
C PHE A 74 0.26 -7.60 14.00
N TYR A 75 1.38 -8.21 13.63
CA TYR A 75 2.65 -7.52 13.46
C TYR A 75 3.34 -8.03 12.21
N ARG A 76 4.15 -7.17 11.60
CA ARG A 76 5.13 -7.57 10.60
C ARG A 76 6.50 -7.45 11.24
N SER A 77 7.30 -8.51 11.15
CA SER A 77 8.71 -8.41 11.53
C SER A 77 9.42 -7.43 10.60
N ALA A 78 10.43 -6.73 11.11
CA ALA A 78 11.37 -6.05 10.24
C ALA A 78 12.26 -7.12 9.60
N ASP A 79 12.42 -7.07 8.28
CA ASP A 79 13.57 -7.70 7.63
C ASP A 79 14.82 -7.01 8.18
N TRP A 80 15.77 -7.79 8.68
CA TRP A 80 17.08 -7.31 9.13
C TRP A 80 18.13 -7.54 8.05
#